data_AF-A0A4S3IZV5-F1
#
_entry.id   AF-A0A4S3IZV5-F1
#
_cell.length_a   1.000
_cell.length_b   1.000
_cell.length_c   1.000
_cell.angle_alpha   90.00
_cell.angle_beta   90.00
_cell.angle_gamma   90.00
#
_symmetry.space_group_name_H-M   'P 1'
#
loop_
_entity.id
_entity.type
_entity.pdbx_description
1 polymer ?
#
loop_
_entity_poly.entity_id
_entity_poly.type
_entity_poly.pdbx_seq_one_letter_code
_entity_poly.pdbx_strand_id
1 'polypeptide(L)'
;MITTSAIPKEWADKPWPLITTPQCQGHDIHSHFSVFMATDMCHVHNLFIRSMNSIYRQSPYVTKPADVADLLFYTKCLVDCINAHHDREEKYLFPRLIEYTKDPDIMAVNQAQHAQFHGRVQTSSSAA
;
A
#
# COMPACT_ATOMS: atom_id res chain seq x y z
N MET A 1 39.22 -1.53 9.34
CA MET A 1 38.08 -1.67 10.29
C MET A 1 36.81 -1.44 9.49
N ILE A 2 35.99 -2.48 9.31
CA ILE A 2 34.69 -2.36 8.65
C ILE A 2 33.74 -1.86 9.72
N THR A 3 33.36 -0.58 9.66
CA THR A 3 32.25 -0.05 10.44
C THR A 3 30.98 -0.72 9.92
N THR A 4 30.51 -1.76 10.61
CA THR A 4 29.13 -2.21 10.48
C THR A 4 28.25 -1.05 10.91
N SER A 5 27.69 -0.34 9.92
CA SER A 5 26.63 0.63 10.16
C SER A 5 25.55 -0.08 10.96
N ALA A 6 25.28 0.38 12.19
CA ALA A 6 24.25 -0.21 13.03
C ALA A 6 22.94 -0.15 12.26
N ILE A 7 22.34 -1.31 11.98
CA ILE A 7 21.11 -1.34 11.19
C ILE A 7 20.06 -0.52 11.95
N PRO A 8 19.41 0.47 11.33
CA PRO A 8 18.49 1.37 12.03
C PRO A 8 17.42 0.57 12.79
N LYS A 9 17.14 0.89 14.06
CA LYS A 9 16.11 0.16 14.85
C LYS A 9 14.70 0.21 14.24
N GLU A 10 14.42 1.25 13.46
CA GLU A 10 13.17 1.39 12.71
C GLU A 10 13.43 1.00 11.25
N TRP A 11 12.76 -0.03 10.73
CA TRP A 11 13.03 -0.56 9.39
C TRP A 11 11.96 -0.19 8.37
N ALA A 12 10.70 -0.03 8.81
CA ALA A 12 9.54 0.08 7.93
C ALA A 12 8.45 1.04 8.45
N ASP A 13 8.75 1.86 9.46
CA ASP A 13 7.74 2.66 10.17
C ASP A 13 7.71 4.15 9.72
N LYS A 14 8.65 4.56 8.86
CA LYS A 14 8.83 5.92 8.35
C LYS A 14 9.32 5.88 6.89
N PRO A 15 9.08 6.92 6.07
CA PRO A 15 8.52 8.23 6.44
C PRO A 15 6.99 8.28 6.55
N TRP A 16 6.27 7.32 5.96
CA TRP A 16 4.82 7.35 5.95
C TRP A 16 4.25 6.64 7.19
N PRO A 17 3.41 7.31 7.99
CA PRO A 17 2.81 6.69 9.16
C PRO A 17 1.77 5.65 8.75
N LEU A 18 1.55 4.67 9.63
CA LEU A 18 0.49 3.70 9.48
C LEU A 18 -0.88 4.33 9.78
N ILE A 19 -1.90 3.78 9.14
CA ILE A 19 -3.30 4.11 9.35
C ILE A 19 -3.76 3.38 10.62
N THR A 20 -4.30 4.12 11.59
CA THR A 20 -4.95 3.54 12.77
C THR A 20 -6.22 2.82 12.34
N THR A 21 -6.35 1.54 12.66
CA THR A 21 -7.54 0.76 12.30
C THR A 21 -8.72 1.11 13.21
N PRO A 22 -9.98 0.98 12.75
CA PRO A 22 -11.16 1.09 13.61
C PRO A 22 -11.11 0.13 14.81
N GLN A 23 -10.57 -1.08 14.62
CA GLN A 23 -10.35 -2.03 15.72
C GLN A 23 -9.43 -1.46 16.80
N CYS A 24 -8.32 -0.80 16.42
CA CYS A 24 -7.43 -0.13 17.37
C CYS A 24 -8.10 1.07 18.08
N GLN A 25 -9.14 1.65 17.49
CA GLN A 25 -9.96 2.70 18.11
C GLN A 25 -11.07 2.14 19.01
N GLY A 26 -11.16 0.81 19.16
CA GLY A 26 -12.14 0.14 20.02
C GLY A 26 -13.45 -0.23 19.33
N HIS A 27 -13.54 -0.10 18.00
CA HIS A 27 -14.72 -0.57 17.28
C HIS A 27 -14.75 -2.10 17.18
N ASP A 28 -15.91 -2.70 17.46
CA ASP A 28 -16.13 -4.13 17.28
C ASP A 28 -16.23 -4.47 15.79
N ILE A 29 -15.27 -5.25 15.28
CA ILE A 29 -15.22 -5.66 13.88
C ILE A 29 -16.38 -6.57 13.48
N HIS A 30 -17.09 -7.17 14.44
CA HIS A 30 -18.26 -8.01 14.19
C HIS A 30 -19.58 -7.24 14.22
N SER A 31 -19.56 -5.96 14.62
CA SER A 31 -20.76 -5.14 14.78
C SER A 31 -21.46 -4.82 13.46
N HIS A 32 -20.70 -4.54 12.41
CA HIS A 32 -21.21 -4.24 11.08
C HIS A 32 -20.16 -4.51 10.01
N PHE A 33 -20.61 -4.95 8.83
CA PHE A 33 -19.71 -5.30 7.72
C PHE A 33 -18.83 -4.12 7.28
N SER A 34 -19.33 -2.87 7.38
CA SER A 34 -18.52 -1.68 7.08
C SER A 34 -17.35 -1.48 8.05
N VAL A 35 -17.50 -1.84 9.34
CA VAL A 35 -16.42 -1.73 10.34
C VAL A 35 -15.36 -2.79 10.07
N PHE A 36 -15.79 -4.01 9.74
CA PHE A 36 -14.91 -5.08 9.28
C PHE A 36 -14.13 -4.64 8.04
N MET A 37 -14.83 -4.18 6.99
CA MET A 37 -14.21 -3.74 5.73
C MET A 37 -13.25 -2.58 5.93
N ALA A 38 -13.60 -1.57 6.73
CA ALA A 38 -12.70 -0.46 7.03
C ALA A 38 -11.44 -0.92 7.76
N THR A 39 -11.57 -1.88 8.68
CA THR A 39 -10.43 -2.49 9.37
C THR A 39 -9.54 -3.29 8.43
N ASP A 40 -10.14 -4.12 7.57
CA ASP A 40 -9.41 -4.92 6.59
C ASP A 40 -8.66 -4.05 5.57
N MET A 41 -9.30 -2.98 5.07
CA MET A 41 -8.66 -2.01 4.19
C MET A 41 -7.45 -1.34 4.86
N CYS A 42 -7.58 -0.94 6.13
CA CYS A 42 -6.44 -0.38 6.87
C CYS A 42 -5.29 -1.40 6.98
N HIS A 43 -5.57 -2.69 7.17
CA HIS A 43 -4.53 -3.71 7.24
C HIS A 43 -3.78 -3.86 5.91
N VAL A 44 -4.50 -3.97 4.79
CA VAL A 44 -3.91 -4.11 3.46
C VAL A 44 -3.12 -2.84 3.09
N HIS A 45 -3.66 -1.65 3.37
CA HIS A 45 -2.98 -0.40 3.09
C HIS A 45 -1.74 -0.22 3.99
N ASN A 46 -1.79 -0.67 5.25
CA ASN A 46 -0.62 -0.67 6.12
C ASN A 46 0.47 -1.64 5.67
N LEU A 47 0.12 -2.78 5.06
CA LEU A 47 1.10 -3.67 4.40
C LEU A 47 1.84 -2.91 3.29
N PHE A 48 1.11 -2.14 2.47
CA PHE A 48 1.71 -1.33 1.41
C PHE A 48 2.61 -0.24 2.00
N ILE A 49 2.14 0.50 3.00
CA ILE A 49 2.92 1.57 3.65
C ILE A 49 4.21 1.02 4.25
N ARG A 50 4.15 -0.11 4.96
CA ARG A 50 5.35 -0.75 5.51
C ARG A 50 6.32 -1.16 4.40
N SER A 51 5.80 -1.69 3.30
CA SER A 51 6.63 -2.08 2.18
C SER A 51 7.31 -0.87 1.53
N MET A 52 6.58 0.20 1.26
CA MET A 52 7.13 1.46 0.73
C MET A 52 8.16 2.09 1.67
N ASN A 53 7.88 2.14 2.97
CA ASN A 53 8.81 2.62 3.98
C ASN A 53 10.11 1.82 3.99
N SER A 54 10.01 0.48 3.93
CA SER A 54 11.18 -0.38 3.91
C SER A 54 12.01 -0.19 2.63
N ILE A 55 11.37 -0.11 1.46
CA ILE A 55 12.05 0.17 0.19
C ILE A 55 12.78 1.50 0.28
N TYR A 56 12.07 2.57 0.66
CA TYR A 56 12.63 3.92 0.76
C TYR A 56 13.83 3.98 1.71
N ARG A 57 13.73 3.36 2.89
CA ARG A 57 14.79 3.41 3.90
C ARG A 57 16.00 2.56 3.56
N GLN A 58 15.80 1.40 2.93
CA GLN A 58 16.90 0.49 2.64
C GLN A 58 17.62 0.83 1.33
N SER A 59 16.94 1.48 0.38
CA SER A 59 17.50 1.79 -0.95
C SER A 59 18.91 2.42 -0.91
N PRO A 60 19.24 3.38 -0.03
CA PRO A 60 20.59 3.98 -0.01
C PRO A 60 21.69 3.04 0.51
N TYR A 61 21.33 1.97 1.22
CA TYR A 61 22.28 1.05 1.85
C TYR A 61 22.50 -0.23 1.05
N VAL A 62 21.61 -0.53 0.11
CA VAL A 62 21.69 -1.69 -0.78
C VAL A 62 22.57 -1.35 -1.98
N THR A 63 23.84 -1.77 -1.93
CA THR A 63 24.86 -1.39 -2.93
C THR A 63 25.41 -2.56 -3.74
N LYS A 64 25.24 -3.81 -3.28
CA LYS A 64 25.69 -4.98 -4.02
C LYS A 64 24.73 -5.25 -5.18
N PRO A 65 25.22 -5.58 -6.39
CA PRO A 65 24.35 -5.80 -7.55
C PRO A 65 23.23 -6.85 -7.33
N ALA A 66 23.53 -7.94 -6.62
CA ALA A 66 22.53 -8.96 -6.29
C ALA A 66 21.43 -8.41 -5.37
N ASP A 67 21.81 -7.77 -4.27
CA ASP A 67 20.87 -7.18 -3.30
C ASP A 67 20.03 -6.06 -3.96
N VAL A 68 20.60 -5.30 -4.91
CA VAL A 68 19.86 -4.30 -5.71
C VAL A 68 18.79 -4.98 -6.57
N ALA A 69 19.14 -6.08 -7.24
CA ALA A 69 18.18 -6.84 -8.05
C ALA A 69 17.03 -7.40 -7.18
N ASP A 70 17.34 -7.91 -6.00
CA ASP A 70 16.34 -8.41 -5.05
C ASP A 70 15.42 -7.30 -4.55
N LEU A 71 15.96 -6.11 -4.24
CA LEU A 71 15.17 -4.95 -3.83
C LEU A 71 14.24 -4.44 -4.95
N LEU A 72 14.72 -4.45 -6.21
CA LEU A 72 13.90 -4.11 -7.37
C LEU A 72 12.78 -5.14 -7.60
N PHE A 73 13.07 -6.42 -7.43
CA PHE A 73 12.07 -7.47 -7.51
C PHE A 73 10.99 -7.31 -6.42
N TYR A 74 11.40 -7.05 -5.18
CA TYR A 74 10.49 -6.74 -4.08
C TYR A 74 9.61 -5.51 -4.37
N THR A 75 10.21 -4.45 -4.91
CA THR A 75 9.49 -3.24 -5.33
C THR A 75 8.46 -3.55 -6.41
N LYS A 76 8.81 -4.38 -7.40
CA LYS A 76 7.88 -4.85 -8.43
C LYS A 76 6.72 -5.65 -7.83
N CYS A 77 6.99 -6.58 -6.91
CA CYS A 77 5.94 -7.36 -6.26
C CYS A 77 4.95 -6.47 -5.49
N LEU A 78 5.44 -5.42 -4.82
CA LEU A 78 4.57 -4.44 -4.17
C LEU A 78 3.66 -3.73 -5.18
N VAL A 79 4.22 -3.25 -6.30
CA VAL A 79 3.44 -2.59 -7.36
C VAL A 79 2.37 -3.52 -7.93
N ASP A 80 2.73 -4.77 -8.23
CA ASP A 80 1.78 -5.77 -8.74
C ASP A 80 0.67 -6.06 -7.71
N CYS A 81 1.00 -6.09 -6.42
CA CYS A 81 0.02 -6.28 -5.35
C CYS A 81 -0.95 -5.10 -5.22
N ILE A 82 -0.45 -3.86 -5.29
CA ILE A 82 -1.30 -2.66 -5.28
C ILE A 82 -2.21 -2.64 -6.52
N ASN A 83 -1.69 -2.98 -7.70
CA ASN A 83 -2.50 -3.06 -8.91
C ASN A 83 -3.63 -4.08 -8.77
N ALA A 84 -3.31 -5.30 -8.33
CA ALA A 84 -4.32 -6.33 -8.12
C ALA A 84 -5.34 -5.96 -7.04
N HIS A 85 -4.94 -5.18 -6.02
CA HIS A 85 -5.83 -4.65 -5.00
C HIS A 85 -6.82 -3.64 -5.58
N HIS A 86 -6.33 -2.60 -6.28
CA HIS A 86 -7.18 -1.61 -6.95
C HIS A 86 -8.14 -2.26 -7.96
N ASP A 87 -7.64 -3.18 -8.79
CA ASP A 87 -8.44 -3.91 -9.77
C ASP A 87 -9.61 -4.65 -9.11
N ARG A 88 -9.38 -5.28 -7.94
CA ARG A 88 -10.44 -5.98 -7.20
C ARG A 88 -11.44 -5.02 -6.59
N GLU A 89 -10.97 -3.90 -6.04
CA GLU A 89 -11.84 -2.86 -5.49
C GLU A 89 -12.79 -2.31 -6.56
N GLU A 90 -12.24 -1.91 -7.71
CA GLU A 90 -13.03 -1.33 -8.80
C GLU A 90 -13.95 -2.34 -9.47
N LYS A 91 -13.50 -3.60 -9.60
CA LYS A 91 -14.30 -4.65 -10.24
C LYS A 91 -15.44 -5.17 -9.36
N TYR A 92 -15.24 -5.25 -8.04
CA TYR A 92 -16.18 -5.97 -7.16
C TYR A 92 -16.69 -5.15 -5.98
N LEU A 93 -15.86 -4.32 -5.34
CA LEU A 93 -16.25 -3.61 -4.12
C LEU A 93 -17.01 -2.31 -4.43
N PHE A 94 -16.44 -1.44 -5.26
CA PHE A 94 -17.02 -0.12 -5.56
C PHE A 94 -18.42 -0.21 -6.16
N PRO A 95 -18.72 -1.12 -7.11
CA PRO A 95 -20.08 -1.27 -7.62
C PRO A 95 -21.10 -1.64 -6.53
N ARG A 96 -20.69 -2.48 -5.57
CA ARG A 96 -21.55 -2.87 -4.44
C ARG A 96 -21.77 -1.74 -3.46
N LEU A 97 -20.75 -0.91 -3.22
CA LEU A 97 -20.89 0.29 -2.39
C LEU A 97 -21.87 1.28 -3.04
N ILE A 98 -21.72 1.57 -4.33
CA ILE A 98 -22.65 2.42 -5.09
C ILE A 98 -24.08 1.88 -5.02
N GLU A 99 -24.27 0.57 -5.22
CA GLU A 99 -25.57 -0.08 -5.12
C GLU A 99 -26.18 0.07 -3.71
N TYR A 100 -25.37 -0.06 -2.67
CA TYR A 100 -25.82 0.00 -1.28
C TYR A 100 -26.14 1.43 -0.83
N THR A 101 -25.25 2.39 -1.11
CA THR A 101 -25.38 3.79 -0.67
C THR A 101 -26.33 4.60 -1.53
N LYS A 102 -26.64 4.11 -2.75
CA LYS A 102 -27.40 4.85 -3.77
C LYS A 102 -26.71 6.15 -4.21
N ASP A 103 -25.39 6.21 -4.02
CA ASP A 103 -24.55 7.33 -4.40
C ASP A 103 -23.53 6.87 -5.45
N PRO A 104 -23.64 7.32 -6.72
CA PRO A 104 -22.73 6.93 -7.78
C PRO A 104 -21.31 7.49 -7.59
N ASP A 105 -21.15 8.56 -6.82
CA ASP A 105 -19.88 9.30 -6.69
C ASP A 105 -19.12 8.94 -5.40
N ILE A 106 -19.66 8.03 -4.58
CA ILE A 106 -19.12 7.68 -3.27
C ILE A 106 -17.65 7.21 -3.30
N MET A 107 -17.19 6.65 -4.43
CA MET A 107 -15.81 6.19 -4.65
C MET A 107 -15.03 6.98 -5.71
N ALA A 108 -15.56 8.11 -6.21
CA ALA A 108 -14.94 8.85 -7.32
C ALA A 108 -13.52 9.36 -6.98
N VAL A 109 -13.30 9.80 -5.74
CA VAL A 109 -11.97 10.24 -5.28
C VAL A 109 -10.98 9.08 -5.28
N ASN A 110 -11.39 7.89 -4.81
CA ASN A 110 -10.54 6.70 -4.79
C ASN A 110 -10.14 6.27 -6.20
N GLN A 111 -11.10 6.24 -7.13
CA GLN A 111 -10.82 5.92 -8.55
C GLN A 111 -9.83 6.91 -9.17
N ALA A 112 -9.97 8.21 -8.88
CA ALA A 112 -9.02 9.22 -9.37
C ALA A 112 -7.60 8.99 -8.80
N GLN A 113 -7.50 8.62 -7.52
CA GLN A 113 -6.23 8.27 -6.88
C GLN A 113 -5.61 7.00 -7.49
N HIS A 114 -6.41 5.96 -7.76
CA HIS A 114 -5.94 4.74 -8.42
C HIS A 114 -5.41 5.06 -9.83
N ALA A 115 -6.17 5.80 -10.63
CA ALA A 115 -5.76 6.21 -11.97
C ALA A 115 -4.43 6.99 -11.95
N GLN A 116 -4.25 7.89 -10.98
CA GLN A 116 -3.00 8.62 -10.81
C GLN A 116 -1.83 7.68 -10.46
N PHE A 117 -2.05 6.69 -9.59
CA PHE A 117 -1.05 5.69 -9.24
C PHE A 117 -0.62 4.88 -10.47
N HIS A 118 -1.58 4.30 -11.19
CA HIS A 118 -1.30 3.49 -12.38
C HIS A 118 -0.58 4.28 -13.47
N GLY A 119 -1.00 5.52 -13.74
CA GLY A 119 -0.35 6.39 -14.72
C GLY A 119 1.11 6.70 -14.39
N ARG A 120 1.42 6.94 -13.11
CA ARG A 120 2.80 7.19 -12.66
C ARG A 120 3.67 5.94 -12.75
N VAL A 121 3.16 4.78 -12.36
CA VAL A 121 3.87 3.49 -12.45
C VAL A 121 4.21 3.18 -13.90
N GLN A 122 3.24 3.28 -14.82
CA GLN A 122 3.47 3.02 -16.24
C GLN A 122 4.55 3.94 -16.82
N THR A 123 4.48 5.24 -16.50
CA THR A 123 5.48 6.22 -16.96
C THR A 123 6.90 5.87 -16.46
N SER A 124 7.02 5.47 -15.19
CA SER A 124 8.33 5.06 -14.63
C SER A 124 8.89 3.78 -15.26
N SER A 125 8.03 2.84 -15.66
CA SER A 125 8.45 1.60 -16.33
C SER A 125 8.90 1.79 -17.78
N SER A 126 8.44 2.86 -18.43
CA SER A 126 8.87 3.22 -19.80
C SER A 126 10.17 4.03 -19.87
N ALA A 127 10.68 4.47 -18.72
CA ALA A 127 11.88 5.31 -18.61
C ALA A 127 13.12 4.53 -18.12
N ALA A 128 12.97 3.23 -17.81
CA ALA A 128 14.03 2.31 -17.42
C ALA A 128 14.35 1.35 -18.57
#